data_AF-A0A4Z0VZC7-F1
#
_entry.id   AF-A0A4Z0VZC7-F1
#
_cell.length_a   1.000
_cell.length_b   1.000
_cell.length_c   1.000
_cell.angle_alpha   90.00
_cell.angle_beta   90.00
_cell.angle_gamma   90.00
#
_symmetry.space_group_name_H-M   'P 1'
#
loop_
_entity.id
_entity.type
_entity.pdbx_description
1 polymer ?
#
loop_
_entity_poly.entity_id
_entity_poly.type
_entity_poly.pdbx_seq_one_letter_code
_entity_poly.pdbx_strand_id
1 'polypeptide(L)'
;TWPLWSLDQDILPPLMLGQYKLYLDEQQNPVGFVTWAWLDEQGKQKMLDDEGPLKNEEWDAGTNAMVNDFVAPWGHAKQIVGDLKRNVFRDRKVFSIGRASDGRIRKIYHWRGVEYKDPVYRTQQADSATSWSRVQRIRWVRTHPPNNQT
;
A
#
# COMPACT_ATOMS: atom_id res chain seq x y z
N THR A 1 9.15 17.05 21.53
CA THR A 1 7.83 16.77 22.12
C THR A 1 6.77 17.18 21.12
N TRP A 2 5.74 16.37 20.87
CA TRP A 2 4.69 16.72 19.93
C TRP A 2 3.85 17.88 20.48
N PRO A 3 3.65 18.96 19.72
CA PRO A 3 2.89 20.10 20.21
C PRO A 3 1.39 19.78 20.25
N LEU A 4 0.69 20.29 21.26
CA LEU A 4 -0.74 20.00 21.45
C LEU A 4 -1.60 20.44 20.26
N TRP A 5 -1.24 21.52 19.57
CA TRP A 5 -2.00 22.03 18.42
C TRP A 5 -1.89 21.17 17.16
N SER A 6 -0.94 20.23 17.07
CA SER A 6 -0.88 19.33 15.92
C SER A 6 -1.93 18.22 15.99
N LEU A 7 -2.57 17.98 17.14
CA LEU A 7 -3.65 17.00 17.27
C LEU A 7 -4.79 17.25 16.28
N ASP A 8 -5.15 18.51 16.05
CA ASP A 8 -6.24 18.87 15.14
C ASP A 8 -5.92 18.55 13.68
N GLN A 9 -4.64 18.48 13.33
CA GLN A 9 -4.18 18.22 11.96
C GLN A 9 -3.82 16.75 11.74
N ASP A 10 -3.21 16.11 12.75
CA ASP A 10 -2.62 14.78 12.60
C ASP A 10 -3.53 13.66 13.15
N ILE A 11 -4.40 13.98 14.12
CA ILE A 11 -5.22 12.96 14.82
C ILE A 11 -6.71 13.12 14.53
N LEU A 12 -7.24 14.34 14.49
CA LEU A 12 -8.68 14.52 14.25
C LEU A 12 -9.14 14.03 12.86
N PRO A 13 -8.46 14.35 11.74
CA PRO A 13 -8.92 13.93 10.42
C PRO A 13 -9.06 12.41 10.26
N PRO A 14 -8.05 11.57 10.61
CA PRO A 14 -8.21 10.12 10.50
C PRO A 14 -9.29 9.58 11.43
N LEU A 15 -9.49 10.17 12.62
CA LEU A 15 -10.57 9.77 13.51
C LEU A 15 -11.95 10.03 12.88
N MET A 16 -12.14 11.20 12.28
CA MET A 16 -13.39 11.57 11.59
C MET A 16 -13.67 10.69 10.37
N LEU A 17 -12.63 10.26 9.67
CA LEU A 17 -12.73 9.39 8.50
C LEU A 17 -12.80 7.89 8.85
N GLY A 18 -12.69 7.52 10.13
CA GLY A 18 -12.59 6.11 10.55
C GLY A 18 -11.29 5.44 10.09
N GLN A 19 -10.27 6.22 9.74
CA GLN A 19 -8.96 5.78 9.29
C GLN A 19 -7.99 5.57 10.46
N TYR A 20 -8.46 4.86 11.49
CA TYR A 20 -7.67 4.51 12.65
C TYR A 20 -8.01 3.12 13.17
N LYS A 21 -7.12 2.57 14.00
CA LYS A 21 -7.39 1.34 14.75
C LYS A 21 -6.71 1.37 16.11
N LEU A 22 -7.49 1.11 17.15
CA LEU A 22 -7.02 0.87 18.51
C LEU A 22 -6.94 -0.63 18.76
N TYR A 23 -5.82 -1.10 19.29
CA TYR A 23 -5.59 -2.49 19.66
C TYR A 23 -5.60 -2.59 21.17
N LEU A 24 -6.39 -3.52 21.70
CA LEU A 24 -6.48 -3.82 23.12
C LEU A 24 -5.92 -5.22 23.39
N ASP A 25 -5.32 -5.41 24.57
CA ASP A 25 -5.00 -6.75 25.06
C ASP A 25 -6.24 -7.44 25.66
N GLU A 26 -6.02 -8.65 26.18
CA GLU A 26 -7.06 -9.45 26.84
C GLU A 26 -7.68 -8.76 28.06
N GLN A 27 -6.95 -7.83 28.68
CA GLN A 27 -7.38 -7.07 29.85
C GLN A 27 -7.98 -5.71 29.48
N GLN A 28 -8.21 -5.45 28.19
CA GLN A 28 -8.73 -4.19 27.65
C GLN A 28 -7.77 -3.00 27.77
N ASN A 29 -6.48 -3.22 28.02
CA ASN A 29 -5.50 -2.14 27.99
C ASN A 29 -5.14 -1.79 26.54
N PRO A 30 -5.02 -0.50 26.19
CA PRO A 30 -4.55 -0.11 24.87
C PRO A 30 -3.11 -0.56 24.70
N VAL A 31 -2.85 -1.41 23.69
CA VAL A 31 -1.51 -1.93 23.37
C VAL A 31 -0.95 -1.42 22.05
N GLY A 32 -1.78 -0.77 21.25
CA GLY A 32 -1.32 -0.02 20.09
C GLY A 32 -2.39 0.83 19.44
N PHE A 33 -1.95 1.80 18.67
CA PHE A 33 -2.79 2.74 17.96
C PHE A 33 -2.16 3.06 16.62
N VAL A 34 -2.97 3.06 15.57
CA VAL A 34 -2.53 3.30 14.20
C VAL A 34 -3.52 4.23 13.51
N THR A 35 -3.01 5.22 12.78
CA THR A 35 -3.77 6.05 11.84
C THR A 35 -3.21 5.86 10.43
N TRP A 36 -4.02 6.10 9.42
CA TRP A 36 -3.55 6.09 8.04
C TRP A 36 -4.26 7.13 7.17
N ALA A 37 -3.66 7.39 6.02
CA ALA A 37 -4.22 8.22 4.97
C ALA A 37 -4.24 7.47 3.64
N TRP A 38 -5.24 7.77 2.81
CA TRP A 38 -5.33 7.35 1.42
C TRP A 38 -5.02 8.54 0.53
N LEU A 39 -3.76 8.65 0.11
CA LEU A 39 -3.27 9.81 -0.62
C LEU A 39 -3.47 9.64 -2.13
N ASP A 40 -3.66 10.75 -2.82
CA ASP A 40 -3.39 10.83 -4.24
C ASP A 40 -1.86 10.90 -4.49
N GLU A 41 -1.43 11.10 -5.74
CA GLU A 41 0.01 11.15 -6.02
C GLU A 41 0.65 12.44 -5.51
N GLN A 42 -0.08 13.57 -5.52
CA GLN A 42 0.41 14.84 -5.03
C GLN A 42 0.63 14.82 -3.52
N GLY A 43 -0.36 14.36 -2.75
CA GLY A 43 -0.26 14.24 -1.29
C GLY A 43 0.84 13.25 -0.89
N LYS A 44 1.00 12.14 -1.63
CA LYS A 44 2.13 11.22 -1.40
C LYS A 44 3.47 11.92 -1.63
N GLN A 45 3.64 12.63 -2.74
CA GLN A 45 4.90 13.31 -3.05
C GLN A 45 5.23 14.39 -2.02
N LYS A 46 4.23 15.20 -1.63
CA LYS A 46 4.32 16.20 -0.55
C LYS A 46 4.88 15.60 0.74
N MET A 47 4.38 14.42 1.15
CA MET A 47 4.86 13.74 2.35
C MET A 47 6.28 13.18 2.19
N LEU A 48 6.64 12.68 1.01
CA LEU A 48 7.98 12.14 0.73
C LEU A 48 9.05 13.24 0.66
N ASP A 49 8.66 14.43 0.19
CA ASP A 49 9.53 15.60 0.05
C ASP A 49 9.57 16.48 1.31
N ASP A 50 8.85 16.08 2.37
CA ASP A 50 8.78 16.77 3.66
C ASP A 50 8.23 18.21 3.55
N GLU A 51 7.26 18.43 2.65
CA GLU A 51 6.67 19.75 2.36
C GLU A 51 5.62 20.23 3.40
N GLY A 52 5.50 19.52 4.52
CA GLY A 52 4.60 19.85 5.62
C GLY A 52 3.46 18.85 5.84
N PRO A 53 2.58 19.10 6.82
CA PRO A 53 1.53 18.17 7.21
C PRO A 53 0.40 18.08 6.18
N LEU A 54 -0.36 17.00 6.24
CA LEU A 54 -1.56 16.81 5.43
C LEU A 54 -2.65 17.82 5.82
N LYS A 55 -3.36 18.34 4.82
CA LYS A 55 -4.64 19.03 5.00
C LYS A 55 -5.76 18.02 5.11
N ASN A 56 -6.88 18.43 5.69
CA ASN A 56 -8.03 17.54 5.93
C ASN A 56 -8.51 16.81 4.67
N GLU A 57 -8.53 17.50 3.53
CA GLU A 57 -8.99 16.94 2.24
C GLU A 57 -8.00 15.94 1.64
N GLU A 58 -6.73 15.98 2.06
CA GLU A 58 -5.67 15.11 1.54
C GLU A 58 -5.69 13.72 2.20
N TRP A 59 -6.34 13.55 3.36
CA TRP A 59 -6.36 12.29 4.12
C TRP A 59 -7.07 11.13 3.42
N ASP A 60 -8.01 11.42 2.51
CA ASP A 60 -8.79 10.42 1.74
C ASP A 60 -8.91 10.82 0.25
N ALA A 61 -7.82 11.38 -0.30
CA ALA A 61 -7.78 11.90 -1.67
C ALA A 61 -7.49 10.84 -2.75
N GLY A 62 -7.07 9.63 -2.40
CA GLY A 62 -6.64 8.66 -3.41
C GLY A 62 -6.49 7.21 -2.94
N THR A 63 -5.45 6.53 -3.43
CA THR A 63 -5.26 5.08 -3.21
C THR A 63 -3.88 4.71 -2.66
N ASN A 64 -2.96 5.68 -2.56
CA ASN A 64 -1.65 5.47 -1.98
C ASN A 64 -1.78 5.37 -0.45
N ALA A 65 -1.52 4.20 0.11
CA ALA A 65 -1.66 3.98 1.55
C ALA A 65 -0.43 4.50 2.31
N MET A 66 -0.64 5.44 3.23
CA MET A 66 0.38 5.88 4.20
C MET A 66 -0.07 5.57 5.61
N VAL A 67 0.75 4.87 6.40
CA VAL A 67 0.57 4.84 7.86
C VAL A 67 1.22 6.09 8.43
N ASN A 68 0.39 6.98 8.99
CA ASN A 68 0.84 8.26 9.54
C ASN A 68 1.38 8.07 10.96
N ASP A 69 0.56 7.48 11.85
CA ASP A 69 0.95 7.18 13.22
C ASP A 69 0.97 5.67 13.45
N PHE A 70 2.02 5.19 14.12
CA PHE A 70 2.14 3.80 14.55
C PHE A 70 2.73 3.75 15.96
N VAL A 71 1.89 3.47 16.95
CA VAL A 71 2.25 3.40 18.37
C VAL A 71 2.06 1.98 18.85
N ALA A 72 3.13 1.32 19.31
CA ALA A 72 3.09 -0.05 19.84
C ALA A 72 4.21 -0.29 20.88
N PRO A 73 4.18 0.38 22.04
CA PRO A 73 5.32 0.44 22.95
C PRO A 73 5.60 -0.88 23.69
N TRP A 74 4.63 -1.79 23.77
CA TRP A 74 4.76 -3.07 24.50
C TRP A 74 5.08 -4.28 23.61
N GLY A 75 5.70 -4.06 22.44
CA GLY A 75 6.20 -5.15 21.59
C GLY A 75 5.18 -5.81 20.68
N HIS A 76 3.97 -5.26 20.55
CA HIS A 76 2.90 -5.80 19.68
C HIS A 76 3.01 -5.41 18.20
N ALA A 77 4.09 -4.74 17.80
CA ALA A 77 4.24 -4.17 16.47
C ALA A 77 4.07 -5.21 15.34
N LYS A 78 4.62 -6.43 15.53
CA LYS A 78 4.54 -7.49 14.51
C LYS A 78 3.11 -8.00 14.32
N GLN A 79 2.37 -8.18 15.42
CA GLN A 79 0.97 -8.61 15.41
C GLN A 79 0.10 -7.54 14.72
N ILE A 80 0.27 -6.28 15.11
CA ILE A 80 -0.44 -5.13 14.53
C ILE A 80 -0.19 -5.04 13.02
N VAL A 81 1.08 -5.04 12.58
CA VAL A 81 1.40 -5.04 11.14
C VAL A 81 0.78 -6.24 10.43
N GLY A 82 0.78 -7.42 11.06
CA GLY A 82 0.13 -8.60 10.51
C GLY A 82 -1.38 -8.43 10.30
N ASP A 83 -2.08 -7.81 11.26
CA ASP A 83 -3.50 -7.49 11.15
C ASP A 83 -3.76 -6.45 10.05
N LEU A 84 -3.02 -5.34 10.04
CA LEU A 84 -3.15 -4.29 9.03
C LEU A 84 -2.96 -4.82 7.61
N LYS A 85 -1.98 -5.70 7.38
CA LYS A 85 -1.72 -6.34 6.08
C LYS A 85 -2.87 -7.20 5.58
N ARG A 86 -3.69 -7.76 6.47
CA ARG A 86 -4.80 -8.66 6.12
C ARG A 86 -6.14 -7.93 6.03
N ASN A 87 -6.35 -6.96 6.91
CA ASN A 87 -7.68 -6.43 7.18
C ASN A 87 -7.87 -4.98 6.72
N VAL A 88 -6.79 -4.21 6.54
CA VAL A 88 -6.87 -2.80 6.12
C VAL A 88 -6.26 -2.61 4.73
N PHE A 89 -5.02 -3.07 4.54
CA PHE A 89 -4.24 -2.80 3.33
C PHE A 89 -4.06 -4.03 2.45
N ARG A 90 -5.03 -4.95 2.47
CA ARG A 90 -4.95 -6.31 1.90
C ARG A 90 -4.34 -6.36 0.50
N ASP A 91 -4.75 -5.47 -0.38
CA ASP A 91 -4.34 -5.38 -1.78
C ASP A 91 -3.58 -4.07 -2.10
N ARG A 92 -2.92 -3.47 -1.10
CA ARG A 92 -2.24 -2.17 -1.23
C ARG A 92 -0.74 -2.27 -0.97
N LYS A 93 0.03 -1.42 -1.65
CA LYS A 93 1.40 -1.08 -1.23
C LYS A 93 1.29 0.07 -0.23
N VAL A 94 2.02 -0.05 0.87
CA VAL A 94 1.95 0.87 2.01
C VAL A 94 3.32 1.46 2.26
N PHE A 95 3.36 2.71 2.68
CA PHE A 95 4.57 3.34 3.18
C PHE A 95 4.35 4.02 4.53
N SER A 96 5.45 4.26 5.24
CA SER A 96 5.47 5.11 6.44
C SER A 96 6.80 5.83 6.56
N ILE A 97 6.80 6.95 7.27
CA ILE A 97 7.97 7.82 7.41
C ILE A 97 8.50 7.72 8.84
N GLY A 98 9.72 7.23 9.00
CA GLY A 98 10.46 7.32 10.24
C GLY A 98 11.22 8.64 10.31
N ARG A 99 10.97 9.43 11.35
CA ARG A 99 11.67 10.69 11.59
C ARG A 99 12.80 10.54 12.60
N ALA A 100 13.85 11.34 12.45
CA ALA A 100 14.90 11.51 13.44
C ALA A 100 14.41 12.42 14.59
N SER A 101 15.22 12.56 15.64
CA SER A 101 14.89 13.42 16.79
C SER A 101 14.80 14.90 16.43
N ASP A 102 15.44 15.33 15.33
CA ASP A 102 15.35 16.69 14.78
C ASP A 102 14.15 16.89 13.83
N GLY A 103 13.30 15.86 13.67
CA GLY A 103 12.09 15.92 12.86
C GLY A 103 12.31 15.59 11.38
N ARG A 104 13.55 15.54 10.89
CA ARG A 104 13.82 15.21 9.48
C ARG A 104 13.46 13.76 9.18
N ILE A 105 13.13 13.49 7.91
CA ILE A 105 12.97 12.12 7.43
C ILE A 105 14.29 11.37 7.60
N ARG A 106 14.27 10.33 8.45
CA ARG A 106 15.39 9.40 8.63
C ARG A 106 15.30 8.24 7.65
N LYS A 107 14.09 7.72 7.43
CA LYS A 107 13.86 6.54 6.60
C LYS A 107 12.41 6.46 6.14
N ILE A 108 12.22 6.04 4.89
CA ILE A 108 10.91 5.63 4.37
C ILE A 108 10.85 4.10 4.44
N TYR A 109 9.80 3.57 5.05
CA TYR A 109 9.52 2.14 5.09
C TYR A 109 8.48 1.80 4.03
N HIS A 110 8.68 0.68 3.33
CA HIS A 110 7.70 0.14 2.41
C HIS A 110 7.33 -1.28 2.82
N TRP A 111 6.04 -1.58 2.74
CA TRP A 111 5.51 -2.92 2.92
C TRP A 111 4.25 -3.08 2.08
N ARG A 112 3.70 -4.29 2.07
CA ARG A 112 2.60 -4.65 1.17
C ARG A 112 1.56 -5.49 1.88
N GLY A 113 0.31 -5.32 1.51
CA GLY A 113 -0.77 -6.22 1.89
C GLY A 113 -0.51 -7.67 1.47
N VAL A 114 -1.22 -8.60 2.10
CA VAL A 114 -1.07 -10.04 1.80
C VAL A 114 -1.44 -10.43 0.37
N GLU A 115 -2.28 -9.64 -0.29
CA GLU A 115 -2.76 -9.85 -1.66
C GLU A 115 -2.26 -8.80 -2.65
N TYR A 116 -1.43 -7.87 -2.20
CA TYR A 116 -0.82 -6.92 -3.11
C TYR A 116 0.10 -7.65 -4.09
N LYS A 117 -0.06 -7.34 -5.36
CA LYS A 117 0.79 -7.81 -6.43
C LYS A 117 1.31 -6.56 -7.16
N ASP A 118 2.58 -6.54 -7.59
CA ASP A 118 3.22 -5.42 -8.29
C ASP A 118 2.75 -5.19 -9.74
N PRO A 119 2.07 -4.10 -10.13
CA PRO A 119 1.41 -3.93 -11.44
C PRO A 119 2.17 -4.43 -12.69
N VAL A 120 3.50 -4.39 -12.67
CA VAL A 120 4.43 -4.95 -13.66
C VAL A 120 4.17 -6.43 -14.00
N TYR A 121 3.74 -7.30 -13.07
CA TYR A 121 3.41 -8.71 -13.39
C TYR A 121 2.16 -8.82 -14.29
N ARG A 122 1.25 -7.85 -14.23
CA ARG A 122 -0.02 -7.88 -14.97
C ARG A 122 0.20 -7.59 -16.45
N THR A 123 1.09 -6.64 -16.76
CA THR A 123 1.48 -6.30 -18.13
C THR A 123 2.18 -7.48 -18.81
N GLN A 124 3.14 -8.12 -18.13
CA GLN A 124 3.87 -9.28 -18.69
C GLN A 124 2.97 -10.52 -18.93
N GLN A 125 1.99 -10.78 -18.06
CA GLN A 125 1.02 -11.86 -18.28
C GLN A 125 0.01 -11.52 -19.39
N ALA A 126 -0.45 -10.28 -19.48
CA ALA A 126 -1.34 -9.84 -20.55
C ALA A 126 -0.62 -9.90 -21.92
N ASP A 127 0.64 -9.48 -21.97
CA ASP A 127 1.46 -9.52 -23.18
C ASP A 127 1.77 -10.97 -23.60
N SER A 128 2.08 -11.86 -22.64
CA SER A 128 2.30 -13.29 -22.95
C SER A 128 1.01 -14.02 -23.36
N ALA A 129 -0.13 -13.76 -22.72
CA ALA A 129 -1.42 -14.32 -23.13
C ALA A 129 -1.87 -13.83 -24.53
N THR A 130 -1.57 -12.57 -24.86
CA THR A 130 -1.80 -11.98 -26.19
C THR A 130 -0.85 -12.58 -27.23
N SER A 131 0.40 -12.89 -26.86
CA SER A 131 1.37 -13.56 -27.72
C SER A 131 0.95 -15.00 -28.08
N TRP A 132 0.55 -15.83 -27.11
CA TRP A 132 0.13 -17.22 -27.35
C TRP A 132 -1.14 -17.34 -28.22
N SER A 133 -2.10 -16.43 -28.06
CA SER A 133 -3.32 -16.38 -28.87
C SER A 133 -3.07 -15.93 -30.33
N ARG A 134 -1.96 -15.22 -30.59
CA ARG A 134 -1.52 -14.84 -31.94
C ARG A 134 -0.80 -16.00 -32.64
N VAL A 135 0.00 -16.80 -31.91
CA VAL A 135 0.68 -18.00 -32.45
C VAL A 135 -0.31 -19.09 -32.86
N GLN A 136 -1.40 -19.29 -32.10
CA GLN A 136 -2.46 -20.26 -32.41
C GLN A 136 -3.26 -19.94 -33.69
N ARG A 137 -3.10 -18.74 -34.26
CA ARG A 137 -3.82 -18.29 -35.47
C ARG A 137 -3.05 -18.53 -36.77
N ILE A 138 -1.80 -19.01 -36.71
CA ILE A 138 -1.05 -19.44 -37.89
C ILE A 138 -1.50 -20.87 -38.22
N ARG A 139 -2.47 -20.98 -39.14
CA ARG A 139 -2.98 -22.25 -39.66
C ARG A 139 -1.84 -23.10 -40.25
N TRP A 140 -1.85 -24.39 -39.93
CA TRP A 140 -1.17 -25.42 -40.70
C TRP A 140 -1.71 -25.44 -42.14
N VAL A 141 -0.93 -24.97 -43.11
CA VAL A 141 -1.18 -25.28 -44.53
C VAL A 141 -0.64 -26.68 -44.76
N ARG A 142 -1.53 -27.68 -44.86
CA ARG A 142 -1.14 -29.04 -45.25
C ARG A 142 -0.72 -29.03 -46.72
N THR A 143 0.57 -29.07 -47.00
CA THR A 143 1.10 -29.45 -48.32
C THR A 143 1.03 -30.97 -48.44
N HIS A 144 0.27 -31.49 -49.39
CA HIS A 144 0.26 -32.91 -49.72
C HIS A 144 1.55 -33.28 -50.47
N PRO A 145 2.22 -34.41 -50.16
CA PRO A 145 3.35 -34.88 -50.95
C PRO A 145 2.88 -35.48 -52.30
N PRO A 146 3.70 -35.39 -53.37
CA PRO A 146 3.35 -35.92 -54.68
C PRO A 146 3.39 -37.46 -54.71
N ASN A 147 2.40 -38.03 -55.40
CA ASN A 147 2.18 -39.46 -55.59
C ASN A 147 3.15 -39.99 -56.67
N ASN A 148 4.04 -40.93 -56.34
CA ASN A 148 4.79 -41.71 -57.32
C ASN A 148 4.10 -43.07 -57.50
N GLN A 149 3.51 -43.29 -58.68
CA GLN A 149 3.05 -44.61 -59.13
C GLN A 149 4.16 -45.28 -59.94
N THR A 150 4.46 -46.53 -59.57
CA THR A 150 5.05 -47.57 -60.44
C THR A 150 4.01 -48.10 -61.42
#